data_AF-A0A916HY55-F1
#
_entry.id   AF-A0A916HY55-F1
#
_cell.length_a   1.000
_cell.length_b   1.000
_cell.length_c   1.000
_cell.angle_alpha   90.00
_cell.angle_beta   90.00
_cell.angle_gamma   90.00
#
_symmetry.space_group_name_H-M   'P 1'
#
loop_
_entity.id
_entity.type
_entity.pdbx_description
1 polymer ?
#
loop_
_entity_poly.entity_id
_entity_poly.type
_entity_poly.pdbx_seq_one_letter_code
_entity_poly.pdbx_strand_id
1 'polypeptide(L)'
;MHTSSLESINKVYQCASNYIVSSHRVSFSELGYFSVKVNQFRSLIGESIYDAYWQKYLRVLCRLRFELCAAPMLNKERDDLIAETLTTIEDHLKHCHAIYPLFVEPAKDVLHLLEKIRGDTRNPLVDKLIEITPPNSNTAWVIKESRLIEQVENVIDLYPRFKPNLQTVHYSQLISAICYDALIIIGSPAWYPLSVFTSPRAPRLNIVHFNWMSDTWKLPNTFIANYVPSQTKRTVLWESDTHQEANTPADSILLHVDAHQVYTIVDRGDRREYDEVDAQCVVLEGETAVFVVADPSSTILIIDLEECEDERVRSIQVNELLPGTFMLIRTSGGGDYIVPIADQIMGTNAQSVRSAQNEWKTLLRDYVKKHGLLKTSIDLLDLGSEIANEVNVRNWIYPRNIKTRSEKDFLAIMRLIGLEERANEIWQNMEIISSAHRRAGFQLRKKLLGLVDRIPADRFRKDGKIEFRLAEDDEDAKLTAYRVESILPNTYKVAYSQIGVPFKLGK
;
A
#
# COMPACT_ATOMS: atom_id res chain seq x y z
N MET A 1 8.77 6.94 23.90
CA MET A 1 10.08 7.41 23.41
C MET A 1 11.15 6.35 23.67
N HIS A 2 11.59 5.60 22.65
CA HIS A 2 13.03 5.30 22.63
C HIS A 2 13.67 6.64 22.27
N THR A 3 14.11 7.40 23.27
CA THR A 3 14.99 8.55 23.02
C THR A 3 16.14 8.00 22.19
N SER A 4 16.15 8.29 20.88
CA SER A 4 17.35 8.12 20.08
C SER A 4 18.41 8.92 20.83
N SER A 5 19.36 8.22 21.44
CA SER A 5 20.38 8.91 22.23
C SER A 5 21.05 9.92 21.31
N LEU A 6 21.48 11.06 21.89
CA LEU A 6 22.22 12.07 21.14
C LEU A 6 23.40 11.44 20.37
N GLU A 7 23.95 10.35 20.91
CA GLU A 7 24.95 9.49 20.30
C GLU A 7 24.47 8.78 19.02
N SER A 8 23.29 8.15 19.02
CA SER A 8 22.73 7.52 17.80
C SER A 8 22.45 8.56 16.70
N ILE A 9 21.96 9.74 17.07
CA ILE A 9 21.75 10.85 16.12
C ILE A 9 23.10 11.31 15.56
N ASN A 10 24.12 11.49 16.42
CA ASN A 10 25.46 11.86 15.99
C ASN A 10 26.07 10.82 15.05
N LYS A 11 25.83 9.52 15.28
CA LYS A 11 26.29 8.44 14.40
C LYS A 11 25.69 8.55 12.99
N VAL A 12 24.41 8.92 12.88
CA VAL A 12 23.76 9.19 11.59
C VAL A 12 24.43 10.37 10.86
N TYR A 13 24.67 11.49 11.57
CA TYR A 13 25.37 12.64 10.99
C TYR A 13 26.81 12.31 10.58
N GLN A 14 27.51 11.48 11.36
CA GLN A 14 28.85 10.99 11.00
C GLN A 14 28.82 10.18 9.70
N CYS A 15 27.87 9.26 9.53
CA CYS A 15 27.69 8.51 8.29
C CYS A 15 27.43 9.46 7.10
N ALA A 16 26.55 10.45 7.28
CA ALA A 16 26.22 11.40 6.23
C ALA A 16 27.37 12.38 5.89
N SER A 17 28.30 12.61 6.83
CA SER A 17 29.40 13.57 6.65
C SER A 17 30.46 13.11 5.66
N ASN A 18 30.80 11.82 5.66
CA ASN A 18 31.83 11.23 4.81
C ASN A 18 31.43 9.80 4.44
N TYR A 19 30.81 9.64 3.27
CA TYR A 19 30.45 8.33 2.75
C TYR A 19 30.92 8.14 1.31
N ILE A 20 31.13 6.87 0.99
CA ILE A 20 31.52 6.40 -0.34
C ILE A 20 30.35 5.65 -0.93
N VAL A 21 30.01 5.97 -2.18
CA VAL A 21 29.04 5.22 -2.97
C VAL A 21 29.80 4.49 -4.07
N SER A 22 29.77 3.17 -4.05
CA SER A 22 30.32 2.30 -5.08
C SER A 22 29.17 1.68 -5.87
N SER A 23 29.28 1.65 -7.19
CA SER A 23 28.35 0.94 -8.06
C SER A 23 29.01 -0.31 -8.62
N HIS A 24 28.36 -1.45 -8.44
CA HIS A 24 28.78 -2.77 -8.86
C HIS A 24 27.81 -3.32 -9.89
N ARG A 25 28.35 -3.76 -11.02
CA ARG A 25 27.53 -4.27 -12.11
C ARG A 25 27.58 -5.78 -12.19
N VAL A 26 26.41 -6.38 -12.38
CA VAL A 26 26.23 -7.83 -12.50
C VAL A 26 25.91 -8.15 -13.96
N SER A 27 26.68 -9.07 -14.55
CA SER A 27 26.44 -9.55 -15.91
C SER A 27 25.58 -10.82 -15.86
N PHE A 28 24.39 -10.75 -16.46
CA PHE A 28 23.52 -11.92 -16.68
C PHE A 28 22.72 -11.72 -17.97
N SER A 29 23.32 -12.12 -19.08
CA SER A 29 22.85 -11.85 -20.44
C SER A 29 21.44 -12.40 -20.71
N GLU A 30 21.13 -13.59 -20.20
CA GLU A 30 19.87 -14.30 -20.40
C GLU A 30 18.71 -13.52 -19.78
N LEU A 31 18.91 -13.01 -18.55
CA LEU A 31 17.96 -12.13 -17.88
C LEU A 31 17.81 -10.78 -18.61
N GLY A 32 18.91 -10.24 -19.13
CA GLY A 32 18.90 -9.02 -19.95
C GLY A 32 18.08 -9.17 -21.23
N TYR A 33 18.31 -10.26 -21.98
CA TYR A 33 17.53 -10.57 -23.19
C TYR A 33 16.05 -10.79 -22.88
N PHE A 34 15.74 -11.51 -21.80
CA PHE A 34 14.36 -11.66 -21.33
C PHE A 34 13.71 -10.30 -21.04
N SER A 35 14.38 -9.44 -20.28
CA SER A 35 13.86 -8.11 -19.94
C SER A 35 13.55 -7.26 -21.18
N VAL A 36 14.47 -7.24 -22.15
CA VAL A 36 14.30 -6.54 -23.42
C VAL A 36 13.13 -7.11 -24.21
N LYS A 37 13.00 -8.44 -24.27
CA LYS A 37 11.91 -9.11 -24.98
C LYS A 37 10.55 -8.86 -24.35
N VAL A 38 10.45 -8.80 -23.02
CA VAL A 38 9.23 -8.37 -22.33
C VAL A 38 8.82 -6.95 -22.75
N ASN A 39 9.78 -6.02 -22.83
CA ASN A 39 9.49 -4.64 -23.26
C ASN A 39 9.11 -4.55 -24.75
N GLN A 40 9.79 -5.30 -25.62
CA GLN A 40 9.44 -5.39 -27.04
C GLN A 40 8.04 -5.97 -27.23
N PHE A 41 7.71 -7.03 -26.49
CA PHE A 41 6.40 -7.66 -26.52
C PHE A 41 5.30 -6.70 -26.02
N ARG A 42 5.54 -6.02 -24.91
CA ARG A 42 4.65 -4.97 -24.39
C ARG A 42 4.41 -3.85 -25.42
N SER A 43 5.45 -3.42 -26.11
CA SER A 43 5.36 -2.41 -27.17
C SER A 43 4.59 -2.92 -28.39
N LEU A 44 4.76 -4.20 -28.75
CA LEU A 44 4.08 -4.85 -29.86
C LEU A 44 2.57 -4.99 -29.62
N ILE A 45 2.16 -5.27 -28.37
CA ILE A 45 0.74 -5.32 -27.98
C ILE A 45 0.08 -3.95 -28.17
N GLY A 46 0.81 -2.86 -27.95
CA GLY A 46 0.31 -1.50 -28.13
C GLY A 46 -0.87 -1.19 -27.20
N GLU A 47 -1.95 -0.61 -27.74
CA GLU A 47 -3.14 -0.24 -26.98
C GLU A 47 -3.91 -1.44 -26.42
N SER A 48 -3.73 -2.63 -26.97
CA SER A 48 -4.34 -3.87 -26.46
C SER A 48 -3.82 -4.26 -25.07
N ILE A 49 -2.81 -3.57 -24.54
CA ILE A 49 -2.28 -3.78 -23.20
C ILE A 49 -3.33 -3.53 -22.11
N TYR A 50 -4.34 -2.73 -22.42
CA TYR A 50 -5.45 -2.42 -21.51
C TYR A 50 -6.54 -3.50 -21.49
N ASP A 51 -6.48 -4.47 -22.40
CA ASP A 51 -7.35 -5.65 -22.33
C ASP A 51 -7.03 -6.46 -21.07
N ALA A 52 -8.07 -6.82 -20.31
CA ALA A 52 -7.98 -7.71 -19.15
C ALA A 52 -7.22 -9.01 -19.47
N TYR A 53 -7.30 -9.49 -20.72
CA TYR A 53 -6.51 -10.61 -21.23
C TYR A 53 -5.00 -10.33 -21.06
N TRP A 54 -4.47 -9.29 -21.71
CA TRP A 54 -3.04 -8.97 -21.70
C TRP A 54 -2.53 -8.46 -20.35
N GLN A 55 -3.36 -7.79 -19.57
CA GLN A 55 -2.98 -7.35 -18.22
C GLN A 55 -2.60 -8.52 -17.32
N LYS A 56 -3.35 -9.63 -17.38
CA LYS A 56 -3.03 -10.83 -16.60
C LYS A 56 -1.70 -11.45 -17.03
N TYR A 57 -1.46 -11.55 -18.34
CA TYR A 57 -0.22 -12.10 -18.91
C TYR A 57 1.00 -11.25 -18.53
N LEU A 58 0.97 -9.95 -18.83
CA LEU A 58 2.11 -9.06 -18.65
C LEU A 58 2.43 -8.81 -17.17
N ARG A 59 1.43 -8.85 -16.29
CA ARG A 59 1.64 -8.68 -14.85
C ARG A 59 2.54 -9.78 -14.29
N VAL A 60 2.27 -11.05 -14.60
CA VAL A 60 3.06 -12.17 -14.10
C VAL A 60 4.50 -12.08 -14.61
N LEU A 61 4.69 -11.75 -15.89
CA LEU A 61 6.02 -11.54 -16.47
C LEU A 61 6.77 -10.36 -15.86
N CYS A 62 6.13 -9.21 -15.71
CA CYS A 62 6.75 -8.03 -15.12
C CYS A 62 7.13 -8.30 -13.66
N ARG A 63 6.28 -9.04 -12.94
CA ARG A 63 6.52 -9.42 -11.55
C ARG A 63 7.72 -10.35 -11.44
N LEU A 64 7.75 -11.44 -12.20
CA LEU A 64 8.89 -12.34 -12.26
C LEU A 64 10.18 -11.58 -12.61
N ARG A 65 10.15 -10.74 -13.64
CA ARG A 65 11.29 -9.90 -14.05
C ARG A 65 11.80 -9.04 -12.90
N PHE A 66 10.90 -8.35 -12.19
CA PHE A 66 11.27 -7.53 -11.05
C PHE A 66 11.90 -8.38 -9.93
N GLU A 67 11.31 -9.52 -9.57
CA GLU A 67 11.81 -10.39 -8.49
C GLU A 67 13.23 -10.91 -8.77
N LEU A 68 13.49 -11.37 -10.00
CA LEU A 68 14.82 -11.81 -10.44
C LEU A 68 15.87 -10.69 -10.38
N CYS A 69 15.44 -9.42 -10.40
CA CYS A 69 16.34 -8.27 -10.38
C CYS A 69 16.51 -7.64 -8.99
N ALA A 70 15.48 -7.73 -8.15
CA ALA A 70 15.35 -6.96 -6.92
C ALA A 70 15.78 -7.72 -5.65
N ALA A 71 15.94 -9.04 -5.73
CA ALA A 71 16.38 -9.84 -4.61
C ALA A 71 17.22 -11.04 -5.07
N PRO A 72 18.30 -11.38 -4.33
CA PRO A 72 18.93 -12.68 -4.46
C PRO A 72 17.97 -13.78 -4.00
N MET A 73 18.00 -14.91 -4.69
CA MET A 73 17.20 -16.09 -4.37
C MET A 73 18.00 -17.35 -4.68
N LEU A 74 17.66 -18.46 -4.04
CA LEU A 74 18.28 -19.75 -4.34
C LEU A 74 17.89 -20.22 -5.73
N ASN A 75 18.76 -20.98 -6.40
CA ASN A 75 18.46 -21.51 -7.74
C ASN A 75 17.16 -22.32 -7.74
N LYS A 76 16.91 -23.12 -6.70
CA LYS A 76 15.66 -23.87 -6.57
C LYS A 76 14.44 -22.95 -6.51
N GLU A 77 14.47 -21.92 -5.66
CA GLU A 77 13.36 -20.96 -5.51
C GLU A 77 13.10 -20.20 -6.82
N ARG A 78 14.18 -19.79 -7.49
CA ARG A 78 14.14 -19.17 -8.83
C ARG A 78 13.48 -20.10 -9.84
N ASP A 79 13.89 -21.36 -9.88
CA ASP A 79 13.42 -22.32 -10.87
C ASP A 79 11.95 -22.70 -10.63
N ASP A 80 11.55 -22.83 -9.35
CA ASP A 80 10.15 -23.05 -8.95
C ASP A 80 9.27 -21.85 -9.36
N LEU A 81 9.73 -20.62 -9.10
CA LEU A 81 9.03 -19.39 -9.49
C LEU A 81 8.88 -19.26 -11.02
N ILE A 82 9.94 -19.59 -11.78
CA ILE A 82 9.89 -19.60 -13.24
C ILE A 82 8.93 -20.69 -13.73
N ALA A 83 8.95 -21.89 -13.14
CA ALA A 83 8.06 -22.98 -13.52
C ALA A 83 6.57 -22.64 -13.28
N GLU A 84 6.24 -22.03 -12.15
CA GLU A 84 4.88 -21.53 -11.87
C GLU A 84 4.44 -20.47 -12.89
N THR A 85 5.35 -19.55 -13.23
CA THR A 85 5.12 -18.50 -14.23
C THR A 85 4.88 -19.10 -15.63
N LEU A 86 5.73 -20.03 -16.06
CA LEU A 86 5.60 -20.73 -17.34
C LEU A 86 4.24 -21.43 -17.42
N THR A 87 3.87 -22.20 -16.40
CA THR A 87 2.57 -22.90 -16.34
C THR A 87 1.40 -21.94 -16.48
N THR A 88 1.41 -20.85 -15.71
CA THR A 88 0.36 -19.81 -15.73
C THR A 88 0.22 -19.19 -17.12
N ILE A 89 1.35 -18.93 -17.78
CA ILE A 89 1.37 -18.25 -19.07
C ILE A 89 1.03 -19.21 -20.22
N GLU A 90 1.50 -20.44 -20.19
CA GLU A 90 1.15 -21.46 -21.19
C GLU A 90 -0.36 -21.72 -21.24
N ASP A 91 -1.00 -21.79 -20.07
CA ASP A 91 -2.46 -21.89 -19.98
C ASP A 91 -3.17 -20.67 -20.59
N HIS A 92 -2.60 -19.48 -20.42
CA HIS A 92 -3.10 -18.27 -21.06
C HIS A 92 -2.94 -18.33 -22.59
N LEU A 93 -1.81 -18.82 -23.09
CA LEU A 93 -1.50 -18.91 -24.52
C LEU A 93 -2.34 -19.93 -25.29
N LYS A 94 -2.87 -20.97 -24.64
CA LYS A 94 -3.83 -21.92 -25.25
C LYS A 94 -5.03 -21.19 -25.88
N HIS A 95 -5.46 -20.09 -25.27
CA HIS A 95 -6.57 -19.26 -25.75
C HIS A 95 -6.11 -18.11 -26.66
N CYS A 96 -4.83 -17.75 -26.61
CA CYS A 96 -4.25 -16.65 -27.40
C CYS A 96 -4.37 -16.91 -28.90
N HIS A 97 -4.20 -18.15 -29.35
CA HIS A 97 -4.23 -18.46 -30.77
C HIS A 97 -5.59 -18.12 -31.43
N ALA A 98 -6.68 -18.27 -30.69
CA ALA A 98 -8.03 -17.98 -31.19
C ALA A 98 -8.37 -16.48 -31.17
N ILE A 99 -7.90 -15.74 -30.17
CA ILE A 99 -8.28 -14.34 -29.92
C ILE A 99 -7.25 -13.37 -30.54
N TYR A 100 -5.98 -13.74 -30.48
CA TYR A 100 -4.81 -12.89 -30.71
C TYR A 100 -3.68 -13.64 -31.44
N PRO A 101 -3.91 -14.19 -32.66
CA PRO A 101 -2.96 -15.06 -33.34
C PRO A 101 -1.60 -14.41 -33.63
N LEU A 102 -1.58 -13.09 -33.87
CA LEU A 102 -0.36 -12.33 -34.18
C LEU A 102 0.63 -12.24 -33.00
N PHE A 103 0.16 -12.44 -31.76
CA PHE A 103 0.98 -12.28 -30.56
C PHE A 103 1.50 -13.61 -29.99
N VAL A 104 1.10 -14.75 -30.57
CA VAL A 104 1.47 -16.09 -30.08
C VAL A 104 2.98 -16.35 -30.17
N GLU A 105 3.59 -16.14 -31.34
CA GLU A 105 5.02 -16.41 -31.53
C GLU A 105 5.90 -15.44 -30.72
N PRO A 106 5.64 -14.11 -30.71
CA PRO A 106 6.34 -13.20 -29.80
C PRO A 106 6.21 -13.56 -28.32
N ALA A 107 5.07 -14.08 -27.90
CA ALA A 107 4.87 -14.55 -26.53
C ALA A 107 5.68 -15.83 -26.22
N LYS A 108 5.74 -16.77 -27.18
CA LYS A 108 6.58 -17.98 -27.04
C LYS A 108 8.07 -17.65 -26.98
N ASP A 109 8.52 -16.64 -27.71
CA ASP A 109 9.91 -16.16 -27.65
C ASP A 109 10.28 -15.73 -26.22
N VAL A 110 9.36 -15.05 -25.52
CA VAL A 110 9.55 -14.65 -24.12
C VAL A 110 9.64 -15.88 -23.21
N LEU A 111 8.78 -16.88 -23.39
CA LEU A 111 8.82 -18.12 -22.59
C LEU A 111 10.08 -18.94 -22.83
N HIS A 112 10.57 -19.00 -24.07
CA HIS A 112 11.81 -19.70 -24.41
C HIS A 112 13.01 -19.10 -23.68
N LEU A 113 13.02 -17.78 -23.45
CA LEU A 113 14.07 -17.13 -22.65
C LEU A 113 13.95 -17.45 -21.15
N LEU A 114 12.73 -17.55 -20.62
CA LEU A 114 12.52 -18.01 -19.24
C LEU A 114 13.04 -19.44 -19.03
N GLU A 115 12.80 -20.34 -19.98
CA GLU A 115 13.35 -21.70 -19.95
C GLU A 115 14.88 -21.71 -19.94
N LYS A 116 15.52 -20.81 -20.71
CA LYS A 116 16.99 -20.66 -20.66
C LYS A 116 17.48 -20.19 -19.29
N ILE A 117 16.79 -19.23 -18.67
CA ILE A 117 17.14 -18.75 -17.33
C ILE A 117 16.98 -19.88 -16.30
N ARG A 118 15.90 -20.66 -16.37
CA ARG A 118 15.66 -21.82 -15.50
C ARG A 118 16.76 -22.89 -15.64
N GLY A 119 17.24 -23.12 -16.86
CA GLY A 119 18.33 -24.07 -17.13
C GLY A 119 19.72 -23.59 -16.71
N ASP A 120 19.90 -22.31 -16.38
CA ASP A 120 21.20 -21.74 -16.05
C ASP A 120 21.51 -21.88 -14.55
N THR A 121 22.54 -22.64 -14.20
CA THR A 121 22.91 -22.87 -12.79
C THR A 121 23.66 -21.70 -12.13
N ARG A 122 24.06 -20.68 -12.90
CA ARG A 122 24.75 -19.51 -12.37
C ARG A 122 23.81 -18.66 -11.53
N ASN A 123 24.36 -18.02 -10.50
CA ASN A 123 23.65 -17.01 -9.72
C ASN A 123 24.50 -15.75 -9.55
N PRO A 124 24.69 -14.97 -10.63
CA PRO A 124 25.67 -13.88 -10.67
C PRO A 124 25.39 -12.79 -9.63
N LEU A 125 24.12 -12.58 -9.29
CA LEU A 125 23.72 -11.61 -8.27
C LEU A 125 24.19 -12.06 -6.88
N VAL A 126 23.91 -13.32 -6.51
CA VAL A 126 24.36 -13.90 -5.24
C VAL A 126 25.89 -13.89 -5.17
N ASP A 127 26.56 -14.33 -6.22
CA ASP A 127 28.02 -14.36 -6.30
C ASP A 127 28.63 -12.98 -6.05
N LYS A 128 28.10 -11.94 -6.72
CA LYS A 128 28.58 -10.57 -6.54
C LYS A 128 28.29 -10.02 -5.15
N LEU A 129 27.11 -10.29 -4.59
CA LEU A 129 26.76 -9.86 -3.23
C LEU A 129 27.71 -10.47 -2.19
N ILE A 130 28.05 -11.74 -2.35
CA ILE A 130 29.00 -12.44 -1.49
C ILE A 130 30.41 -11.87 -1.63
N GLU A 131 30.85 -11.57 -2.84
CA GLU A 131 32.17 -10.98 -3.15
C GLU A 131 32.36 -9.65 -2.41
N ILE A 132 31.35 -8.77 -2.47
CA ILE A 132 31.46 -7.41 -1.93
C ILE A 132 31.06 -7.30 -0.45
N THR A 133 30.48 -8.36 0.13
CA THR A 133 30.08 -8.35 1.55
C THR A 133 31.32 -8.47 2.44
N PRO A 134 31.66 -7.42 3.23
CA PRO A 134 32.83 -7.46 4.07
C PRO A 134 32.66 -8.49 5.21
N PRO A 135 33.65 -9.38 5.45
CA PRO A 135 33.58 -10.30 6.57
C PRO A 135 33.67 -9.55 7.90
N ASN A 136 32.95 -10.04 8.92
CA ASN A 136 32.97 -9.51 10.29
C ASN A 136 32.58 -8.02 10.44
N SER A 137 31.86 -7.48 9.46
CA SER A 137 31.39 -6.09 9.43
C SER A 137 29.87 -6.08 9.55
N ASN A 138 29.31 -5.19 10.38
CA ASN A 138 27.87 -5.06 10.52
C ASN A 138 27.28 -4.50 9.22
N THR A 139 26.73 -5.38 8.39
CA THR A 139 26.35 -5.10 7.00
C THR A 139 24.88 -5.38 6.81
N ALA A 140 24.19 -4.52 6.05
CA ALA A 140 22.81 -4.77 5.67
C ALA A 140 22.65 -4.88 4.15
N TRP A 141 21.99 -5.95 3.71
CA TRP A 141 21.46 -6.08 2.35
C TRP A 141 20.10 -5.40 2.31
N VAL A 142 20.02 -4.31 1.54
CA VAL A 142 18.84 -3.45 1.45
C VAL A 142 18.02 -3.85 0.24
N ILE A 143 16.75 -4.18 0.48
CA ILE A 143 15.80 -4.56 -0.57
C ILE A 143 14.59 -3.64 -0.62
N LYS A 144 13.94 -3.60 -1.79
CA LYS A 144 12.77 -2.76 -2.04
C LYS A 144 11.47 -3.31 -1.46
N GLU A 145 11.24 -4.62 -1.54
CA GLU A 145 9.94 -5.23 -1.26
C GLU A 145 10.01 -6.15 -0.05
N SER A 146 9.15 -5.96 0.95
CA SER A 146 9.17 -6.77 2.18
C SER A 146 8.85 -8.25 1.92
N ARG A 147 8.05 -8.55 0.91
CA ARG A 147 7.72 -9.93 0.50
C ARG A 147 8.90 -10.75 -0.01
N LEU A 148 10.04 -10.11 -0.27
CA LEU A 148 11.26 -10.76 -0.75
C LEU A 148 12.27 -11.04 0.38
N ILE A 149 11.98 -10.60 1.61
CA ILE A 149 12.92 -10.72 2.73
C ILE A 149 13.26 -12.18 3.03
N GLU A 150 12.25 -13.06 3.09
CA GLU A 150 12.43 -14.46 3.46
C GLU A 150 13.36 -15.18 2.46
N GLN A 151 13.15 -14.96 1.17
CA GLN A 151 13.99 -15.53 0.10
C GLN A 151 15.45 -15.07 0.23
N VAL A 152 15.67 -13.79 0.58
CA VAL A 152 17.01 -13.25 0.79
C VAL A 152 17.65 -13.82 2.06
N GLU A 153 16.89 -13.99 3.14
CA GLU A 153 17.36 -14.62 4.37
C GLU A 153 17.77 -16.09 4.10
N ASN A 154 17.01 -16.83 3.30
CA ASN A 154 17.37 -18.20 2.88
C ASN A 154 18.73 -18.25 2.15
N VAL A 155 19.05 -17.24 1.33
CA VAL A 155 20.37 -17.13 0.69
C VAL A 155 21.46 -16.88 1.73
N ILE A 156 21.25 -15.95 2.67
CA ILE A 156 22.22 -15.63 3.73
C ILE A 156 22.52 -16.85 4.60
N ASP A 157 21.51 -17.69 4.84
CA ASP A 157 21.61 -18.91 5.65
C ASP A 157 22.61 -19.93 5.08
N LEU A 158 22.86 -19.91 3.77
CA LEU A 158 23.89 -20.74 3.14
C LEU A 158 25.33 -20.26 3.41
N TYR A 159 25.51 -19.06 3.95
CA TYR A 159 26.82 -18.47 4.21
C TYR A 159 27.00 -18.10 5.69
N PRO A 160 27.17 -19.09 6.60
CA PRO A 160 27.30 -18.86 8.03
C PRO A 160 28.40 -17.88 8.44
N ARG A 161 29.45 -17.73 7.62
CA ARG A 161 30.55 -16.78 7.85
C ARG A 161 30.12 -15.32 7.97
N PHE A 162 28.95 -14.97 7.45
CA PHE A 162 28.40 -13.62 7.53
C PHE A 162 27.46 -13.44 8.74
N LYS A 163 27.00 -14.52 9.37
CA LYS A 163 26.19 -14.44 10.59
C LYS A 163 27.05 -14.19 11.82
N PRO A 164 26.59 -13.39 12.80
CA PRO A 164 25.31 -12.67 12.86
C PRO A 164 25.35 -11.25 12.24
N ASN A 165 26.46 -10.88 11.59
CA ASN A 165 26.76 -9.49 11.22
C ASN A 165 26.08 -9.03 9.93
N LEU A 166 25.55 -9.94 9.12
CA LEU A 166 24.78 -9.63 7.92
C LEU A 166 23.28 -9.75 8.20
N GLN A 167 22.53 -8.71 7.84
CA GLN A 167 21.08 -8.64 7.99
C GLN A 167 20.39 -8.28 6.67
N THR A 168 19.21 -8.84 6.42
CA THR A 168 18.30 -8.36 5.39
C THR A 168 17.46 -7.23 5.94
N VAL A 169 17.42 -6.10 5.23
CA VAL A 169 16.75 -4.88 5.69
C VAL A 169 15.88 -4.33 4.57
N HIS A 170 14.62 -4.05 4.88
CA HIS A 170 13.76 -3.27 3.98
C HIS A 170 14.13 -1.78 4.08
N TYR A 171 14.14 -1.04 2.96
CA TYR A 171 14.62 0.35 2.96
C TYR A 171 13.94 1.26 4.01
N SER A 172 12.67 1.01 4.36
CA SER A 172 11.95 1.81 5.36
C SER A 172 12.53 1.68 6.77
N GLN A 173 13.22 0.58 7.08
CA GLN A 173 13.92 0.40 8.37
C GLN A 173 15.13 1.35 8.51
N LEU A 174 15.67 1.86 7.39
CA LEU A 174 16.77 2.84 7.38
C LEU A 174 16.34 4.23 7.86
N ILE A 175 15.05 4.46 8.12
CA ILE A 175 14.57 5.67 8.81
C ILE A 175 15.06 5.67 10.27
N SER A 176 15.20 4.49 10.88
CA SER A 176 15.63 4.34 12.27
C SER A 176 17.06 4.88 12.52
N ALA A 177 17.44 4.95 13.79
CA ALA A 177 18.78 5.39 14.20
C ALA A 177 19.86 4.30 14.11
N ILE A 178 19.52 3.10 13.62
CA ILE A 178 20.45 2.00 13.47
C ILE A 178 21.40 2.32 12.30
N CYS A 179 22.71 2.29 12.58
CA CYS A 179 23.75 2.49 11.57
C CYS A 179 24.61 1.23 11.42
N TYR A 180 24.95 0.96 10.17
CA TYR A 180 25.76 -0.16 9.71
C TYR A 180 27.16 0.32 9.30
N ASP A 181 28.09 -0.62 9.21
CA ASP A 181 29.43 -0.37 8.66
C ASP A 181 29.38 -0.29 7.12
N ALA A 182 28.47 -1.05 6.51
CA ALA A 182 28.20 -1.02 5.07
C ALA A 182 26.72 -1.30 4.75
N LEU A 183 26.20 -0.63 3.73
CA LEU A 183 24.91 -0.94 3.11
C LEU A 183 25.17 -1.48 1.71
N ILE A 184 24.51 -2.58 1.37
CA ILE A 184 24.51 -3.15 0.02
C ILE A 184 23.09 -3.05 -0.52
N ILE A 185 22.87 -2.12 -1.45
CA ILE A 185 21.56 -1.80 -2.02
C ILE A 185 21.37 -2.62 -3.28
N ILE A 186 20.32 -3.43 -3.31
CA ILE A 186 20.07 -4.40 -4.37
C ILE A 186 19.09 -3.81 -5.39
N GLY A 187 19.51 -3.69 -6.65
CA GLY A 187 18.74 -3.07 -7.71
C GLY A 187 19.09 -1.61 -7.98
N SER A 188 18.32 -0.97 -8.86
CA SER A 188 18.57 0.41 -9.29
C SER A 188 18.26 1.43 -8.18
N PRO A 189 19.11 2.44 -7.98
CA PRO A 189 18.84 3.59 -7.13
C PRO A 189 17.49 4.27 -7.33
N ALA A 190 16.97 4.32 -8.57
CA ALA A 190 15.66 4.89 -8.88
C ALA A 190 14.50 4.19 -8.16
N TRP A 191 14.70 2.95 -7.70
CA TRP A 191 13.68 2.17 -6.99
C TRP A 191 13.51 2.57 -5.52
N TYR A 192 14.43 3.34 -4.97
CA TYR A 192 14.49 3.65 -3.55
C TYR A 192 14.21 5.13 -3.29
N PRO A 193 13.63 5.48 -2.11
CA PRO A 193 13.53 6.87 -1.71
C PRO A 193 14.91 7.53 -1.64
N LEU A 194 14.95 8.82 -2.00
CA LEU A 194 16.19 9.60 -2.00
C LEU A 194 16.86 9.67 -0.61
N SER A 195 16.09 9.54 0.47
CA SER A 195 16.60 9.53 1.84
C SER A 195 17.64 8.43 2.10
N VAL A 196 17.55 7.28 1.42
CA VAL A 196 18.52 6.17 1.52
C VAL A 196 19.93 6.63 1.16
N PHE A 197 20.05 7.53 0.18
CA PHE A 197 21.32 7.98 -0.36
C PHE A 197 21.77 9.34 0.17
N THR A 198 20.83 10.15 0.67
CA THR A 198 21.11 11.52 1.11
C THR A 198 21.28 11.65 2.62
N SER A 199 20.74 10.70 3.38
CA SER A 199 20.98 10.53 4.81
C SER A 199 21.35 9.06 5.09
N PRO A 200 22.46 8.58 4.53
CA PRO A 200 22.79 7.16 4.58
C PRO A 200 23.04 6.69 6.01
N ARG A 201 22.63 5.45 6.31
CA ARG A 201 22.86 4.78 7.59
C ARG A 201 24.14 3.95 7.61
N ALA A 202 25.08 4.25 6.71
CA ALA A 202 26.42 3.68 6.71
C ALA A 202 27.41 4.62 5.99
N PRO A 203 28.71 4.55 6.32
CA PRO A 203 29.76 5.27 5.60
C PRO A 203 30.12 4.64 4.25
N ARG A 204 29.70 3.39 3.98
CA ARG A 204 29.91 2.70 2.71
C ARG A 204 28.59 2.23 2.14
N LEU A 205 28.27 2.70 0.94
CA LEU A 205 27.10 2.25 0.18
C LEU A 205 27.60 1.55 -1.07
N ASN A 206 27.20 0.31 -1.25
CA ASN A 206 27.47 -0.47 -2.45
C ASN A 206 26.15 -0.71 -3.15
N ILE A 207 25.99 -0.21 -4.37
CA ILE A 207 24.80 -0.41 -5.19
C ILE A 207 25.10 -1.57 -6.13
N VAL A 208 24.29 -2.62 -6.10
CA VAL A 208 24.46 -3.80 -6.95
C VAL A 208 23.28 -3.89 -7.90
N HIS A 209 23.53 -3.80 -9.21
CA HIS A 209 22.49 -3.89 -10.20
C HIS A 209 23.01 -4.55 -11.48
N PHE A 210 22.11 -5.09 -12.31
CA PHE A 210 22.52 -5.66 -13.58
C PHE A 210 23.00 -4.60 -14.57
N ASN A 211 24.01 -4.94 -15.37
CA ASN A 211 24.66 -4.07 -16.35
C ASN A 211 23.72 -3.57 -17.46
N TRP A 212 22.72 -4.36 -17.85
CA TRP A 212 21.72 -4.05 -18.86
C TRP A 212 20.59 -3.14 -18.35
N MET A 213 20.52 -2.89 -17.04
CA MET A 213 19.60 -1.90 -16.48
C MET A 213 20.21 -0.51 -16.62
N SER A 214 19.59 0.33 -17.46
CA SER A 214 19.97 1.73 -17.56
C SER A 214 19.33 2.52 -16.43
N ASP A 215 20.16 3.24 -15.68
CA ASP A 215 19.73 4.16 -14.65
C ASP A 215 20.08 5.60 -15.05
N THR A 216 19.12 6.51 -14.90
CA THR A 216 19.33 7.96 -15.14
C THR A 216 19.59 8.71 -13.84
N TRP A 217 19.66 7.99 -12.72
CA TRP A 217 19.79 8.55 -11.39
C TRP A 217 21.06 9.40 -11.26
N LYS A 218 20.83 10.65 -10.87
CA LYS A 218 21.84 11.59 -10.40
C LYS A 218 21.45 11.95 -8.98
N LEU A 219 22.35 11.78 -8.02
CA LEU A 219 22.12 12.30 -6.66
C LEU A 219 21.86 13.82 -6.76
N PRO A 220 20.65 14.31 -6.45
CA PRO A 220 20.42 15.74 -6.34
C PRO A 220 21.24 16.29 -5.17
N ASN A 221 21.79 17.49 -5.35
CA ASN A 221 22.30 18.26 -4.22
C ASN A 221 21.12 18.61 -3.32
N THR A 222 21.07 18.03 -2.12
CA THR A 222 19.96 18.17 -1.18
C THR A 222 19.78 19.55 -0.58
N PHE A 223 20.71 20.46 -0.84
CA PHE A 223 20.61 21.86 -0.44
C PHE A 223 20.48 22.75 -1.68
N ILE A 224 19.51 23.67 -1.62
CA ILE A 224 19.37 24.79 -2.56
C ILE A 224 20.74 25.46 -2.70
N ALA A 225 21.11 25.77 -3.94
CA ALA A 225 22.44 26.05 -4.48
C ALA A 225 23.36 27.09 -3.77
N ASN A 226 23.02 27.61 -2.59
CA ASN A 226 23.78 28.63 -1.88
C ASN A 226 24.29 28.21 -0.48
N TYR A 227 24.03 26.97 -0.03
CA TYR A 227 24.62 26.47 1.22
C TYR A 227 25.10 25.03 1.03
N VAL A 228 26.35 24.87 0.59
CA VAL A 228 27.10 23.63 0.75
C VAL A 228 27.75 23.73 2.13
N PRO A 229 27.36 22.96 3.15
CA PRO A 229 28.19 22.83 4.33
C PRO A 229 29.57 22.38 3.83
N SER A 230 30.63 23.14 4.09
CA SER A 230 31.95 22.99 3.45
C SER A 230 32.70 21.70 3.80
N GLN A 231 32.01 20.65 4.26
CA GLN A 231 32.61 19.46 4.85
C GLN A 231 32.05 18.12 4.37
N THR A 232 31.00 18.06 3.52
CA THR A 232 30.56 16.75 3.01
C THR A 232 31.46 16.29 1.86
N LYS A 233 32.52 15.54 2.16
CA LYS A 233 33.35 14.88 1.13
C LYS A 233 32.64 13.61 0.66
N ARG A 234 32.12 13.66 -0.56
CA ARG A 234 31.42 12.55 -1.22
C ARG A 234 32.29 12.01 -2.35
N THR A 235 32.43 10.68 -2.41
CA THR A 235 33.14 10.01 -3.52
C THR A 235 32.21 8.98 -4.13
N VAL A 236 31.92 9.13 -5.44
CA VAL A 236 31.16 8.15 -6.21
C VAL A 236 32.14 7.40 -7.11
N LEU A 237 32.23 6.08 -6.92
CA LEU A 237 33.07 5.19 -7.69
C LEU A 237 32.17 4.36 -8.60
N TRP A 238 32.25 4.61 -9.91
CA TRP A 238 31.58 3.81 -10.92
C TRP A 238 32.55 2.77 -11.47
N GLU A 239 32.18 1.49 -11.41
CA GLU A 239 32.87 0.47 -12.20
C GLU A 239 32.73 0.84 -13.69
N SER A 240 33.86 1.04 -14.36
CA SER A 240 33.92 1.33 -15.80
C SER A 240 33.64 0.06 -16.59
N ASP A 241 32.49 0.01 -17.27
CA ASP A 241 32.12 -1.10 -18.14
C ASP A 241 32.44 -0.79 -19.60
N THR A 242 33.09 -1.75 -20.27
CA THR A 242 33.43 -1.70 -21.70
C THR A 242 32.39 -2.34 -22.62
N HIS A 243 31.31 -2.90 -22.07
CA HIS A 243 30.29 -3.62 -22.86
C HIS A 243 28.92 -2.93 -22.76
N GLN A 244 28.47 -2.35 -23.87
CA GLN A 244 27.08 -1.89 -24.05
C GLN A 244 26.19 -3.10 -24.32
N GLU A 245 25.62 -3.69 -23.28
CA GLU A 245 24.48 -4.59 -23.43
C GLU A 245 23.17 -3.79 -23.51
N ALA A 246 22.10 -4.45 -23.94
CA ALA A 246 20.81 -3.83 -24.23
C ALA A 246 20.26 -3.00 -23.04
N ASN A 247 19.89 -1.75 -23.29
CA ASN A 247 19.47 -0.81 -22.25
C ASN A 247 17.96 -0.94 -21.95
N THR A 248 17.62 -1.51 -20.80
CA THR A 248 16.26 -1.42 -20.24
C THR A 248 16.20 -0.34 -19.16
N PRO A 249 15.32 0.67 -19.26
CA PRO A 249 15.12 1.65 -18.19
C PRO A 249 14.71 0.98 -16.88
N ALA A 250 15.40 1.28 -15.78
CA ALA A 250 15.12 0.68 -14.48
C ALA A 250 13.67 0.90 -14.02
N ASP A 251 13.08 2.07 -14.31
CA ASP A 251 11.70 2.40 -13.96
C ASP A 251 10.67 1.54 -14.70
N SER A 252 11.04 0.99 -15.87
CA SER A 252 10.17 0.10 -16.66
C SER A 252 10.03 -1.29 -16.04
N ILE A 253 10.92 -1.65 -15.10
CA ILE A 253 10.94 -2.93 -14.41
C ILE A 253 10.01 -2.90 -13.19
N LEU A 254 9.82 -1.73 -12.58
CA LEU A 254 8.91 -1.55 -11.46
C LEU A 254 7.48 -1.93 -11.83
N LEU A 255 6.81 -2.61 -10.91
CA LEU A 255 5.38 -2.90 -10.99
C LEU A 255 4.60 -1.63 -10.69
N HIS A 256 4.16 -0.92 -11.73
CA HIS A 256 3.27 0.22 -11.57
C HIS A 256 1.81 -0.24 -11.53
N VAL A 257 1.05 0.32 -10.60
CA VAL A 257 -0.41 0.19 -10.58
C VAL A 257 -0.98 1.17 -11.59
N ASP A 258 -1.59 0.63 -12.64
CA ASP A 258 -2.22 1.44 -13.69
C ASP A 258 -3.63 1.88 -13.23
N ALA A 259 -3.99 3.13 -13.48
CA ALA A 259 -5.33 3.66 -13.26
C ALA A 259 -6.40 2.81 -13.96
N HIS A 260 -6.10 2.19 -15.10
CA HIS A 260 -7.02 1.28 -15.80
C HIS A 260 -7.40 0.05 -14.97
N GLN A 261 -6.46 -0.53 -14.22
CA GLN A 261 -6.77 -1.68 -13.34
C GLN A 261 -7.80 -1.28 -12.29
N VAL A 262 -7.70 -0.05 -11.79
CA VAL A 262 -8.64 0.50 -10.80
C VAL A 262 -10.01 0.71 -11.44
N TYR A 263 -10.08 1.28 -12.66
CA TYR A 263 -11.36 1.47 -13.37
C TYR A 263 -12.13 0.17 -13.59
N THR A 264 -11.48 -0.92 -13.97
CA THR A 264 -12.14 -2.23 -14.14
C THR A 264 -12.79 -2.74 -12.85
N ILE A 265 -12.19 -2.43 -11.70
CA ILE A 265 -12.73 -2.81 -10.38
C ILE A 265 -13.92 -1.93 -10.01
N VAL A 266 -13.83 -0.63 -10.31
CA VAL A 266 -14.94 0.33 -10.12
C VAL A 266 -16.15 -0.05 -10.98
N ASP A 267 -15.93 -0.48 -12.22
CA ASP A 267 -17.01 -0.81 -13.16
C ASP A 267 -17.79 -2.09 -12.82
N ARG A 268 -17.16 -3.01 -12.09
CA ARG A 268 -17.81 -4.23 -11.58
C ARG A 268 -18.71 -4.00 -10.36
N GLY A 269 -18.74 -2.79 -9.78
CA GLY A 269 -19.58 -2.47 -8.62
C GLY A 269 -21.07 -2.33 -8.99
N ASP A 270 -21.97 -2.78 -8.12
CA ASP A 270 -23.41 -2.52 -8.24
C ASP A 270 -23.67 -1.02 -8.08
N ARG A 271 -23.76 -0.28 -9.20
CA ARG A 271 -23.96 1.17 -9.22
C ARG A 271 -25.41 1.49 -8.92
N ARG A 272 -25.70 1.86 -7.67
CA ARG A 272 -26.94 2.54 -7.31
C ARG A 272 -26.68 4.04 -7.31
N GLU A 273 -27.45 4.77 -8.11
CA GLU A 273 -27.29 6.22 -8.40
C GLU A 273 -27.20 7.14 -7.16
N TYR A 274 -27.62 6.65 -5.98
CA TYR A 274 -27.63 7.40 -4.72
C TYR A 274 -26.56 6.99 -3.69
N ASP A 275 -25.63 6.08 -4.03
CA ASP A 275 -24.62 5.55 -3.09
C ASP A 275 -23.17 5.68 -3.62
N GLU A 276 -22.95 6.54 -4.61
CA GLU A 276 -21.62 6.83 -5.13
C GLU A 276 -20.94 7.96 -4.35
N VAL A 277 -19.65 7.80 -4.09
CA VAL A 277 -18.80 8.82 -3.47
C VAL A 277 -17.52 9.00 -4.26
N ASP A 278 -16.98 10.21 -4.20
CA ASP A 278 -15.62 10.48 -4.67
C ASP A 278 -14.62 9.79 -3.75
N ALA A 279 -13.71 9.02 -4.34
CA ALA A 279 -12.73 8.24 -3.61
C ALA A 279 -11.33 8.33 -4.22
N GLN A 280 -10.32 8.30 -3.37
CA GLN A 280 -8.92 8.12 -3.74
C GLN A 280 -8.55 6.65 -3.60
N CYS A 281 -7.73 6.16 -4.53
CA CYS A 281 -7.20 4.81 -4.46
C CYS A 281 -5.83 4.84 -3.78
N VAL A 282 -5.72 4.12 -2.67
CA VAL A 282 -4.47 3.99 -1.90
C VAL A 282 -3.91 2.60 -2.16
N VAL A 283 -2.67 2.54 -2.64
CA VAL A 283 -1.92 1.29 -2.85
C VAL A 283 -1.19 0.94 -1.56
N LEU A 284 -1.35 -0.30 -1.17
CA LEU A 284 -0.93 -0.85 0.11
C LEU A 284 0.00 -2.04 -0.10
N GLU A 285 0.81 -2.32 0.91
CA GLU A 285 1.74 -3.44 0.93
C GLU A 285 1.13 -4.76 0.42
N GLY A 286 1.87 -5.45 -0.44
CA GLY A 286 1.54 -6.79 -0.91
C GLY A 286 0.44 -6.80 -1.98
N GLU A 287 0.53 -5.87 -2.94
CA GLU A 287 -0.38 -5.74 -4.09
C GLU A 287 -1.85 -5.58 -3.70
N THR A 288 -2.10 -4.90 -2.59
CA THR A 288 -3.44 -4.61 -2.07
C THR A 288 -3.76 -3.16 -2.33
N ALA A 289 -5.02 -2.82 -2.57
CA ALA A 289 -5.46 -1.44 -2.65
C ALA A 289 -6.77 -1.26 -1.90
N VAL A 290 -7.08 -0.01 -1.54
CA VAL A 290 -8.31 0.36 -0.87
C VAL A 290 -8.80 1.72 -1.37
N PHE A 291 -10.11 1.88 -1.46
CA PHE A 291 -10.71 3.19 -1.70
C PHE A 291 -10.96 3.91 -0.37
N VAL A 292 -10.54 5.17 -0.29
CA VAL A 292 -10.83 6.08 0.82
C VAL A 292 -11.61 7.28 0.30
N VAL A 293 -12.51 7.85 1.11
CA VAL A 293 -13.33 8.99 0.67
C VAL A 293 -12.44 10.19 0.37
N ALA A 294 -12.60 10.79 -0.82
CA ALA A 294 -11.88 11.97 -1.27
C ALA A 294 -12.48 13.27 -0.69
N ASP A 295 -12.69 13.29 0.63
CA ASP A 295 -13.15 14.45 1.40
C ASP A 295 -12.03 14.85 2.38
N PRO A 296 -11.57 16.12 2.38
CA PRO A 296 -10.54 16.60 3.31
C PRO A 296 -10.88 16.41 4.79
N SER A 297 -12.17 16.35 5.13
CA SER A 297 -12.64 16.12 6.50
C SER A 297 -12.75 14.63 6.87
N SER A 298 -12.61 13.73 5.89
CA SER A 298 -12.65 12.29 6.13
C SER A 298 -11.40 11.86 6.87
N THR A 299 -11.58 10.96 7.84
CA THR A 299 -10.50 10.47 8.68
C THR A 299 -10.28 8.99 8.52
N ILE A 300 -9.03 8.58 8.64
CA ILE A 300 -8.59 7.17 8.59
C ILE A 300 -7.80 6.84 9.85
N LEU A 301 -7.93 5.61 10.33
CA LEU A 301 -7.17 5.13 11.49
C LEU A 301 -5.79 4.65 11.03
N ILE A 302 -4.74 5.15 11.67
CA ILE A 302 -3.35 4.82 11.36
C ILE A 302 -2.59 4.34 12.58
N ILE A 303 -1.45 3.70 12.32
CA ILE A 303 -0.37 3.48 13.27
C ILE A 303 0.76 4.45 12.92
N ASP A 304 1.04 5.37 13.82
CA ASP A 304 2.15 6.31 13.73
C ASP A 304 3.34 5.80 14.53
N LEU A 305 4.34 5.27 13.83
CA LEU A 305 5.51 4.64 14.45
C LEU A 305 6.46 5.65 15.13
N GLU A 306 6.30 6.94 14.85
CA GLU A 306 7.15 7.99 15.42
C GLU A 306 6.57 8.58 16.71
N GLU A 307 5.27 8.37 16.96
CA GLU A 307 4.59 8.88 18.15
C GLU A 307 4.80 8.00 19.40
N CYS A 308 4.50 8.59 20.56
CA CYS A 308 4.51 7.89 21.84
C CYS A 308 3.45 6.79 21.90
N GLU A 309 3.64 5.80 22.78
CA GLU A 309 2.78 4.60 22.88
C GLU A 309 1.29 4.95 22.98
N ASP A 310 0.92 5.96 23.79
CA ASP A 310 -0.47 6.40 23.97
C ASP A 310 -1.11 7.09 22.74
N GLU A 311 -0.30 7.55 21.78
CA GLU A 311 -0.73 8.29 20.59
C GLU A 311 -0.42 7.57 19.27
N ARG A 312 0.24 6.41 19.36
CA ARG A 312 0.65 5.56 18.23
C ARG A 312 -0.54 5.12 17.37
N VAL A 313 -1.72 4.93 17.97
CA VAL A 313 -2.97 4.67 17.22
C VAL A 313 -3.84 5.92 17.26
N ARG A 314 -3.99 6.57 16.11
CA ARG A 314 -4.76 7.82 15.96
C ARG A 314 -5.46 7.90 14.61
N SER A 315 -6.43 8.80 14.53
CA SER A 315 -7.08 9.16 13.28
C SER A 315 -6.42 10.39 12.69
N ILE A 316 -6.09 10.34 11.40
CA ILE A 316 -5.59 11.50 10.64
C ILE A 316 -6.56 11.81 9.49
N GLN A 317 -6.47 13.01 8.93
CA GLN A 317 -7.24 13.35 7.74
C GLN A 317 -6.68 12.59 6.52
N VAL A 318 -7.54 12.26 5.55
CA VAL A 318 -7.13 11.53 4.33
C VAL A 318 -6.06 12.30 3.54
N ASN A 319 -6.12 13.63 3.51
CA ASN A 319 -5.13 14.49 2.85
C ASN A 319 -3.76 14.53 3.55
N GLU A 320 -3.67 14.12 4.82
CA GLU A 320 -2.44 13.99 5.59
C GLU A 320 -1.79 12.62 5.39
N LEU A 321 -2.44 11.71 4.65
CA LEU A 321 -1.90 10.39 4.37
C LEU A 321 -0.67 10.50 3.47
N LEU A 322 0.42 9.87 3.90
CA LEU A 322 1.68 9.83 3.16
C LEU A 322 2.14 8.39 2.93
N PRO A 323 2.90 8.11 1.85
CA PRO A 323 3.61 6.86 1.71
C PRO A 323 4.48 6.55 2.93
N GLY A 324 4.50 5.30 3.37
CA GLY A 324 5.16 4.84 4.59
C GLY A 324 4.27 4.80 5.83
N THR A 325 3.14 5.52 5.86
CA THR A 325 2.16 5.46 6.95
C THR A 325 1.49 4.08 7.00
N PHE A 326 1.20 3.57 8.19
CA PHE A 326 0.48 2.29 8.36
C PHE A 326 -1.01 2.54 8.54
N MET A 327 -1.81 2.20 7.54
CA MET A 327 -3.27 2.29 7.58
C MET A 327 -3.87 1.01 8.19
N LEU A 328 -4.79 1.17 9.14
CA LEU A 328 -5.54 0.06 9.72
C LEU A 328 -6.82 -0.21 8.92
N ILE A 329 -6.93 -1.42 8.37
CA ILE A 329 -8.03 -1.85 7.50
C ILE A 329 -8.64 -3.14 8.03
N ARG A 330 -9.96 -3.27 7.89
CA ARG A 330 -10.68 -4.50 8.23
C ARG A 330 -10.56 -5.52 7.09
N THR A 331 -10.08 -6.72 7.42
CA THR A 331 -9.89 -7.81 6.44
C THR A 331 -10.96 -8.91 6.52
N SER A 332 -11.83 -8.89 7.53
CA SER A 332 -12.97 -9.81 7.68
C SER A 332 -14.24 -9.10 8.15
N GLY A 333 -15.38 -9.41 7.52
CA GLY A 333 -16.68 -8.77 7.73
C GLY A 333 -16.73 -7.34 7.16
N GLY A 334 -17.58 -7.08 6.17
CA GLY A 334 -17.70 -5.74 5.59
C GLY A 334 -18.15 -4.69 6.62
N GLY A 335 -17.58 -3.49 6.57
CA GLY A 335 -18.07 -2.32 7.30
C GLY A 335 -17.33 -1.92 8.58
N ASP A 336 -17.86 -0.90 9.24
CA ASP A 336 -17.28 -0.23 10.41
C ASP A 336 -17.31 -1.13 11.67
N TYR A 337 -16.13 -1.43 12.25
CA TYR A 337 -16.01 -2.25 13.47
C TYR A 337 -16.69 -1.59 14.69
N ILE A 338 -16.95 -0.28 14.60
CA ILE A 338 -17.69 0.45 15.63
C ILE A 338 -19.14 -0.06 15.72
N VAL A 339 -19.77 -0.47 14.61
CA VAL A 339 -21.19 -0.89 14.62
C VAL A 339 -21.40 -2.16 15.46
N PRO A 340 -20.69 -3.29 15.22
CA PRO A 340 -20.85 -4.49 16.04
C PRO A 340 -20.50 -4.28 17.52
N ILE A 341 -19.41 -3.58 17.84
CA ILE A 341 -19.09 -3.26 19.24
C ILE A 341 -20.20 -2.38 19.85
N ALA A 342 -20.67 -1.36 19.12
CA ALA A 342 -21.72 -0.48 19.63
C ALA A 342 -23.00 -1.27 19.90
N ASP A 343 -23.36 -2.23 19.05
CA ASP A 343 -24.51 -3.10 19.25
C ASP A 343 -24.31 -4.00 20.48
N GLN A 344 -23.10 -4.53 20.72
CA GLN A 344 -22.76 -5.23 21.96
C GLN A 344 -22.88 -4.33 23.21
N ILE A 345 -22.44 -3.07 23.12
CA ILE A 345 -22.56 -2.08 24.21
C ILE A 345 -24.03 -1.74 24.49
N MET A 346 -24.87 -1.68 23.45
CA MET A 346 -26.31 -1.43 23.58
C MET A 346 -27.09 -2.65 24.08
N GLY A 347 -26.52 -3.86 23.96
CA GLY A 347 -27.11 -5.10 24.45
C GLY A 347 -28.47 -5.38 23.80
N THR A 348 -29.45 -5.75 24.61
CA THR A 348 -30.81 -6.07 24.14
C THR A 348 -31.52 -4.89 23.46
N ASN A 349 -31.09 -3.65 23.71
CA ASN A 349 -31.69 -2.46 23.12
C ASN A 349 -31.26 -2.24 21.67
N ALA A 350 -30.16 -2.86 21.21
CA ALA A 350 -29.56 -2.61 19.90
C ALA A 350 -30.57 -2.77 18.76
N GLN A 351 -31.32 -3.88 18.74
CA GLN A 351 -32.28 -4.17 17.67
C GLN A 351 -33.41 -3.12 17.61
N SER A 352 -33.94 -2.73 18.77
CA SER A 352 -35.03 -1.75 18.86
C SER A 352 -34.57 -0.37 18.38
N VAL A 353 -33.44 0.14 18.87
CA VAL A 353 -32.95 1.47 18.48
C VAL A 353 -32.51 1.53 17.02
N ARG A 354 -31.91 0.45 16.49
CA ARG A 354 -31.55 0.34 15.06
C ARG A 354 -32.78 0.27 14.17
N SER A 355 -33.86 -0.38 14.62
CA SER A 355 -35.12 -0.39 13.88
C SER A 355 -35.71 1.02 13.78
N ALA A 356 -35.71 1.78 14.88
CA ALA A 356 -36.13 3.18 14.86
C ALA A 356 -35.26 4.03 13.93
N GLN A 357 -33.92 3.82 13.93
CA GLN A 357 -33.01 4.49 13.00
C GLN A 357 -33.34 4.20 11.54
N ASN A 358 -33.57 2.93 11.21
CA ASN A 358 -33.87 2.48 9.86
C ASN A 358 -35.22 2.99 9.39
N GLU A 359 -36.22 3.01 10.28
CA GLU A 359 -37.57 3.50 10.00
C GLU A 359 -37.54 4.94 9.48
N TRP A 360 -37.03 5.89 10.26
CA TRP A 360 -37.05 7.30 9.86
C TRP A 360 -36.20 7.58 8.62
N LYS A 361 -35.06 6.90 8.48
CA LYS A 361 -34.20 7.04 7.29
C LYS A 361 -34.85 6.50 6.02
N THR A 362 -35.59 5.39 6.13
CA THR A 362 -36.28 4.80 4.99
C THR A 362 -37.38 5.74 4.51
N LEU A 363 -38.19 6.29 5.42
CA LEU A 363 -39.22 7.26 5.08
C LEU A 363 -38.63 8.54 4.46
N LEU A 364 -37.52 9.06 5.00
CA LEU A 364 -36.85 10.22 4.41
C LEU A 364 -36.29 9.89 3.00
N ARG A 365 -35.71 8.70 2.81
CA ARG A 365 -35.25 8.26 1.48
C ARG A 365 -36.39 8.15 0.48
N ASP A 366 -37.53 7.61 0.89
CA ASP A 366 -38.70 7.47 0.03
C ASP A 366 -39.27 8.85 -0.35
N TYR A 367 -39.28 9.79 0.59
CA TYR A 367 -39.64 11.18 0.32
C TYR A 367 -38.68 11.82 -0.71
N VAL A 368 -37.37 11.72 -0.49
CA VAL A 368 -36.34 12.24 -1.41
C VAL A 368 -36.45 11.59 -2.79
N LYS A 369 -36.71 10.29 -2.87
CA LYS A 369 -36.89 9.57 -4.14
C LYS A 369 -38.10 10.08 -4.92
N LYS A 370 -39.17 10.47 -4.22
CA LYS A 370 -40.41 10.95 -4.82
C LYS A 370 -40.33 12.42 -5.24
N HIS A 371 -39.66 13.27 -4.46
CA HIS A 371 -39.71 14.72 -4.63
C HIS A 371 -38.39 15.35 -5.08
N GLY A 372 -37.27 14.62 -4.99
CA GLY A 372 -35.93 15.11 -5.28
C GLY A 372 -35.27 15.84 -4.10
N LEU A 373 -33.94 15.98 -4.15
CA LEU A 373 -33.13 16.60 -3.09
C LEU A 373 -33.45 18.08 -2.89
N LEU A 374 -33.55 18.86 -3.97
CA LEU A 374 -33.83 20.30 -3.90
C LEU A 374 -35.15 20.59 -3.21
N LYS A 375 -36.23 19.94 -3.66
CA LYS A 375 -37.56 20.13 -3.07
C LYS A 375 -37.59 19.71 -1.60
N THR A 376 -36.97 18.57 -1.28
CA THR A 376 -36.84 18.11 0.10
C THR A 376 -36.12 19.13 0.98
N SER A 377 -35.05 19.76 0.48
CA SER A 377 -34.33 20.77 1.25
C SER A 377 -35.18 22.01 1.54
N ILE A 378 -35.97 22.47 0.57
CA ILE A 378 -36.91 23.59 0.74
C ILE A 378 -37.98 23.24 1.78
N ASP A 379 -38.60 22.07 1.65
CA ASP A 379 -39.66 21.64 2.57
C ASP A 379 -39.15 21.51 4.02
N LEU A 380 -37.89 21.07 4.21
CA LEU A 380 -37.26 21.03 5.53
C LEU A 380 -36.98 22.42 6.12
N LEU A 381 -36.58 23.40 5.29
CA LEU A 381 -36.42 24.79 5.74
C LEU A 381 -37.76 25.38 6.17
N ASP A 382 -38.83 25.14 5.40
CA ASP A 382 -40.19 25.60 5.72
C ASP A 382 -40.72 24.98 7.03
N LEU A 383 -40.31 23.74 7.34
CA LEU A 383 -40.65 23.03 8.58
C LEU A 383 -39.74 23.38 9.77
N GLY A 384 -38.77 24.26 9.57
CA GLY A 384 -37.93 24.85 10.61
C GLY A 384 -36.51 24.30 10.74
N SER A 385 -35.99 23.56 9.75
CA SER A 385 -34.56 23.22 9.68
C SER A 385 -33.71 24.48 9.47
N GLU A 386 -32.51 24.52 10.04
CA GLU A 386 -31.61 25.68 9.93
C GLU A 386 -30.58 25.53 8.80
N ILE A 387 -30.21 24.29 8.47
CA ILE A 387 -29.10 24.00 7.56
C ILE A 387 -29.50 23.09 6.40
N ALA A 388 -30.79 22.84 6.19
CA ALA A 388 -31.25 21.98 5.11
C ALA A 388 -30.79 22.51 3.74
N ASN A 389 -30.00 21.68 3.05
CA ASN A 389 -29.55 21.85 1.68
C ASN A 389 -29.33 20.45 1.09
N GLU A 390 -29.12 20.33 -0.22
CA GLU A 390 -29.00 19.02 -0.88
C GLU A 390 -27.88 18.15 -0.31
N VAL A 391 -26.76 18.76 0.10
CA VAL A 391 -25.62 18.06 0.70
C VAL A 391 -25.99 17.47 2.06
N ASN A 392 -26.62 18.27 2.92
CA ASN A 392 -27.05 17.85 4.25
C ASN A 392 -28.18 16.81 4.18
N VAL A 393 -29.13 16.97 3.26
CA VAL A 393 -30.19 15.96 3.04
C VAL A 393 -29.57 14.64 2.58
N ARG A 394 -28.61 14.68 1.64
CA ARG A 394 -27.85 13.49 1.20
C ARG A 394 -27.11 12.84 2.37
N ASN A 395 -26.52 13.64 3.25
CA ASN A 395 -25.87 13.16 4.46
C ASN A 395 -26.87 12.53 5.44
N TRP A 396 -28.06 13.10 5.65
CA TRP A 396 -29.05 12.58 6.61
C TRP A 396 -29.69 11.26 6.18
N ILE A 397 -29.94 11.08 4.88
CA ILE A 397 -30.42 9.79 4.34
C ILE A 397 -29.34 8.70 4.36
N TYR A 398 -28.08 9.09 4.54
CA TYR A 398 -26.92 8.23 4.46
C TYR A 398 -26.88 7.21 5.61
N PRO A 399 -26.64 5.89 5.38
CA PRO A 399 -26.69 4.87 6.43
C PRO A 399 -25.76 5.14 7.63
N ARG A 400 -24.56 5.70 7.41
CA ARG A 400 -23.59 5.94 8.49
C ARG A 400 -23.91 7.13 9.40
N ASN A 401 -24.64 8.14 8.92
CA ASN A 401 -24.96 9.29 9.77
C ASN A 401 -26.02 8.94 10.79
N ILE A 402 -25.66 8.88 12.08
CA ILE A 402 -26.58 8.37 13.09
C ILE A 402 -27.82 9.25 13.22
N LYS A 403 -27.59 10.58 13.22
CA LYS A 403 -28.58 11.63 13.42
C LYS A 403 -28.09 12.94 12.82
N THR A 404 -28.97 13.94 12.78
CA THR A 404 -28.59 15.34 12.55
C THR A 404 -27.75 15.88 13.70
N ARG A 405 -27.03 16.98 13.45
CA ARG A 405 -26.24 17.65 14.50
C ARG A 405 -27.13 18.37 15.52
N SER A 406 -28.18 19.03 15.05
CA SER A 406 -29.14 19.73 15.91
C SER A 406 -30.45 18.94 16.03
N GLU A 407 -31.06 19.00 17.20
CA GLU A 407 -32.39 18.43 17.44
C GLU A 407 -33.45 19.15 16.61
N LYS A 408 -33.28 20.44 16.35
CA LYS A 408 -34.21 21.24 15.54
C LYS A 408 -34.29 20.75 14.09
N ASP A 409 -33.16 20.44 13.47
CA ASP A 409 -33.14 19.82 12.14
C ASP A 409 -33.78 18.42 12.16
N PHE A 410 -33.57 17.67 13.25
CA PHE A 410 -34.20 16.35 13.41
C PHE A 410 -35.73 16.46 13.48
N LEU A 411 -36.25 17.41 14.28
CA LEU A 411 -37.69 17.67 14.40
C LEU A 411 -38.31 18.06 13.06
N ALA A 412 -37.62 18.88 12.27
CA ALA A 412 -38.08 19.23 10.91
C ALA A 412 -38.19 17.98 10.02
N ILE A 413 -37.21 17.07 10.08
CA ILE A 413 -37.27 15.78 9.38
C ILE A 413 -38.45 14.94 9.87
N MET A 414 -38.65 14.83 11.19
CA MET A 414 -39.76 14.05 11.76
C MET A 414 -41.13 14.59 11.32
N ARG A 415 -41.29 15.92 11.29
CA ARG A 415 -42.50 16.56 10.73
C ARG A 415 -42.72 16.21 9.27
N LEU A 416 -41.67 16.33 8.45
CA LEU A 416 -41.76 16.07 7.02
C LEU A 416 -42.23 14.64 6.72
N ILE A 417 -41.71 13.66 7.46
CA ILE A 417 -41.99 12.24 7.24
C ILE A 417 -43.17 11.71 8.06
N GLY A 418 -43.86 12.58 8.82
CA GLY A 418 -45.05 12.21 9.59
C GLY A 418 -44.80 11.47 10.91
N LEU A 419 -43.61 11.58 11.49
CA LEU A 419 -43.22 10.96 12.76
C LEU A 419 -43.06 11.96 13.93
N GLU A 420 -43.70 13.14 13.85
CA GLU A 420 -43.55 14.21 14.86
C GLU A 420 -43.87 13.75 16.29
N GLU A 421 -44.94 12.97 16.48
CA GLU A 421 -45.36 12.50 17.81
C GLU A 421 -44.33 11.59 18.49
N ARG A 422 -43.53 10.86 17.70
CA ARG A 422 -42.46 9.96 18.17
C ARG A 422 -41.07 10.62 18.12
N ALA A 423 -40.98 11.90 17.77
CA ALA A 423 -39.70 12.55 17.49
C ALA A 423 -38.74 12.51 18.69
N ASN A 424 -39.24 12.78 19.90
CA ASN A 424 -38.44 12.75 21.12
C ASN A 424 -37.91 11.33 21.44
N GLU A 425 -38.74 10.31 21.24
CA GLU A 425 -38.36 8.90 21.45
C GLU A 425 -37.25 8.49 20.47
N ILE A 426 -37.43 8.80 19.18
CA ILE A 426 -36.46 8.46 18.15
C ILE A 426 -35.15 9.24 18.37
N TRP A 427 -35.22 10.52 18.76
CA TRP A 427 -34.04 11.31 19.09
C TRP A 427 -33.24 10.70 20.24
N GLN A 428 -33.89 10.28 21.32
CA GLN A 428 -33.24 9.58 22.43
C GLN A 428 -32.60 8.25 21.98
N ASN A 429 -33.28 7.49 21.11
CA ASN A 429 -32.70 6.29 20.51
C ASN A 429 -31.44 6.61 19.70
N MET A 430 -31.42 7.73 18.96
CA MET A 430 -30.22 8.14 18.22
C MET A 430 -29.08 8.58 19.14
N GLU A 431 -29.38 9.20 20.29
CA GLU A 431 -28.38 9.51 21.31
C GLU A 431 -27.76 8.24 21.91
N ILE A 432 -28.56 7.20 22.14
CA ILE A 432 -28.07 5.89 22.61
C ILE A 432 -27.09 5.31 21.58
N ILE A 433 -27.48 5.28 20.29
CA ILE A 433 -26.60 4.79 19.21
C ILE A 433 -25.32 5.62 19.13
N SER A 434 -25.42 6.94 19.17
CA SER A 434 -24.27 7.86 19.09
C SER A 434 -23.32 7.71 20.28
N SER A 435 -23.84 7.54 21.49
CA SER A 435 -23.07 7.27 22.70
C SER A 435 -22.37 5.91 22.62
N ALA A 436 -23.08 4.86 22.21
CA ALA A 436 -22.52 3.53 22.04
C ALA A 436 -21.42 3.50 20.96
N HIS A 437 -21.61 4.20 19.84
CA HIS A 437 -20.59 4.38 18.80
C HIS A 437 -19.31 5.03 19.33
N ARG A 438 -19.43 6.14 20.08
CA ARG A 438 -18.27 6.79 20.70
C ARG A 438 -17.54 5.88 21.68
N ARG A 439 -18.29 5.15 22.53
CA ARG A 439 -17.72 4.19 23.48
C ARG A 439 -17.04 3.02 22.77
N ALA A 440 -17.64 2.51 21.70
CA ALA A 440 -17.08 1.46 20.86
C ALA A 440 -15.75 1.89 20.22
N GLY A 441 -15.70 3.10 19.65
CA GLY A 441 -14.46 3.67 19.10
C GLY A 441 -13.35 3.79 20.15
N PHE A 442 -13.69 4.23 21.37
CA PHE A 442 -12.73 4.28 22.48
C PHE A 442 -12.23 2.89 22.91
N GLN A 443 -13.13 1.91 23.03
CA GLN A 443 -12.75 0.53 23.37
C GLN A 443 -11.86 -0.10 22.29
N LEU A 444 -12.19 0.11 21.02
CA LEU A 444 -11.39 -0.37 19.89
C LEU A 444 -9.99 0.25 19.92
N ARG A 445 -9.88 1.58 20.10
CA ARG A 445 -8.59 2.26 20.20
C ARG A 445 -7.75 1.71 21.35
N LYS A 446 -8.33 1.59 22.55
CA LYS A 446 -7.62 1.06 23.73
C LYS A 446 -7.08 -0.36 23.49
N LYS A 447 -7.89 -1.20 22.83
CA LYS A 447 -7.52 -2.58 22.51
C LYS A 447 -6.42 -2.64 21.46
N LEU A 448 -6.51 -1.81 20.42
CA LEU A 448 -5.50 -1.70 19.38
C LEU A 448 -4.16 -1.20 19.93
N LEU A 449 -4.17 -0.17 20.79
CA LEU A 449 -2.96 0.31 21.46
C LEU A 449 -2.25 -0.84 22.19
N GLY A 450 -2.99 -1.59 23.00
CA GLY A 450 -2.43 -2.74 23.72
C GLY A 450 -1.90 -3.89 22.83
N LEU A 451 -2.37 -4.01 21.59
CA LEU A 451 -1.85 -4.97 20.61
C LEU A 451 -0.61 -4.41 19.87
N VAL A 452 -0.67 -3.15 19.46
CA VAL A 452 0.39 -2.47 18.72
C VAL A 452 1.63 -2.29 19.59
N ASP A 453 1.48 -1.98 20.88
CA ASP A 453 2.62 -1.78 21.79
C ASP A 453 3.42 -3.05 22.07
N ARG A 454 2.85 -4.23 21.81
CA ARG A 454 3.56 -5.51 21.90
C ARG A 454 4.45 -5.79 20.69
N ILE A 455 4.33 -4.99 19.63
CA ILE A 455 5.02 -5.19 18.37
C ILE A 455 6.09 -4.10 18.20
N PRO A 456 7.38 -4.46 18.11
CA PRO A 456 8.43 -3.48 17.85
C PRO A 456 8.19 -2.72 16.54
N ALA A 457 8.44 -1.41 16.53
CA ALA A 457 8.30 -0.57 15.34
C ALA A 457 9.12 -1.07 14.15
N ASP A 458 10.29 -1.68 14.42
CA ASP A 458 11.13 -2.28 13.38
C ASP A 458 10.42 -3.44 12.64
N ARG A 459 9.59 -4.22 13.33
CA ARG A 459 8.81 -5.29 12.72
C ARG A 459 7.76 -4.75 11.75
N PHE A 460 7.10 -3.64 12.08
CA PHE A 460 6.20 -2.96 11.13
C PHE A 460 6.95 -2.55 9.86
N ARG A 461 8.12 -1.91 10.02
CA ARG A 461 8.95 -1.46 8.90
C ARG A 461 9.48 -2.64 8.08
N LYS A 462 9.85 -3.75 8.72
CA LYS A 462 10.31 -4.98 8.06
C LYS A 462 9.19 -5.65 7.28
N ASP A 463 8.07 -5.96 7.92
CA ASP A 463 7.03 -6.82 7.34
C ASP A 463 6.10 -6.04 6.39
N GLY A 464 5.91 -4.73 6.61
CA GLY A 464 5.03 -3.87 5.82
C GLY A 464 3.53 -4.16 5.97
N LYS A 465 3.16 -5.36 6.44
CA LYS A 465 1.80 -5.81 6.69
C LYS A 465 1.76 -6.61 8.00
N ILE A 466 0.87 -6.22 8.92
CA ILE A 466 0.68 -6.93 10.20
C ILE A 466 -0.80 -7.16 10.45
N GLU A 467 -1.19 -8.42 10.69
CA GLU A 467 -2.56 -8.79 11.07
C GLU A 467 -2.72 -8.83 12.59
N PHE A 468 -3.82 -8.25 13.07
CA PHE A 468 -4.26 -8.23 14.45
C PHE A 468 -5.57 -9.00 14.58
N ARG A 469 -5.63 -9.89 15.57
CA ARG A 469 -6.87 -10.53 15.99
C ARG A 469 -7.40 -9.80 17.20
N LEU A 470 -8.63 -9.30 17.09
CA LEU A 470 -9.23 -8.57 18.20
C LEU A 470 -9.77 -9.54 19.25
N ALA A 471 -10.35 -10.70 18.93
CA ALA A 471 -10.69 -11.70 19.93
C ALA A 471 -10.00 -13.03 19.61
N GLU A 472 -9.67 -13.80 20.64
CA GLU A 472 -9.03 -15.12 20.49
C GLU A 472 -9.97 -16.12 19.82
N ASP A 473 -11.29 -15.98 20.01
CA ASP A 473 -12.32 -16.91 19.53
C ASP A 473 -13.16 -16.38 18.35
N ASP A 474 -12.84 -15.20 17.78
CA ASP A 474 -13.61 -14.59 16.69
C ASP A 474 -12.75 -14.44 15.42
N GLU A 475 -12.86 -15.43 14.53
CA GLU A 475 -12.25 -15.44 13.20
C GLU A 475 -12.67 -14.23 12.34
N ASP A 476 -13.83 -13.62 12.63
CA ASP A 476 -14.41 -12.52 11.85
C ASP A 476 -13.97 -11.12 12.31
N ALA A 477 -13.13 -11.04 13.34
CA ALA A 477 -12.62 -9.79 13.92
C ALA A 477 -11.13 -9.52 13.62
N LYS A 478 -10.74 -9.57 12.35
CA LYS A 478 -9.37 -9.29 11.88
C LYS A 478 -9.22 -7.85 11.40
N LEU A 479 -8.21 -7.17 11.95
CA LEU A 479 -7.70 -5.89 11.44
C LEU A 479 -6.30 -6.13 10.90
N THR A 480 -5.93 -5.43 9.84
CA THR A 480 -4.59 -5.50 9.29
C THR A 480 -4.05 -4.09 9.13
N ALA A 481 -2.87 -3.84 9.69
CA ALA A 481 -2.08 -2.68 9.35
C ALA A 481 -1.35 -2.93 8.04
N TYR A 482 -1.56 -2.05 7.07
CA TYR A 482 -0.84 -2.03 5.80
C TYR A 482 -0.01 -0.76 5.70
N ARG A 483 1.25 -0.88 5.33
CA ARG A 483 2.04 0.24 4.87
C ARG A 483 1.45 0.78 3.57
N VAL A 484 1.29 2.10 3.49
CA VAL A 484 0.93 2.80 2.26
C VAL A 484 2.16 2.87 1.36
N GLU A 485 2.06 2.31 0.16
CA GLU A 485 3.13 2.37 -0.86
C GLU A 485 3.00 3.64 -1.71
N SER A 486 1.78 3.95 -2.15
CA SER A 486 1.49 5.13 -2.96
C SER A 486 0.01 5.50 -2.88
N ILE A 487 -0.31 6.75 -3.26
CA ILE A 487 -1.67 7.24 -3.41
C ILE A 487 -1.81 7.63 -4.88
N LEU A 488 -2.80 7.06 -5.57
CA LEU A 488 -3.01 7.38 -6.98
C LEU A 488 -3.58 8.80 -7.11
N PRO A 489 -3.15 9.56 -8.14
CA PRO A 489 -3.53 10.97 -8.28
C PRO A 489 -4.99 11.17 -8.70
N ASN A 490 -5.63 10.13 -9.24
CA ASN A 490 -6.99 10.22 -9.78
C ASN A 490 -8.03 10.02 -8.67
N THR A 491 -9.14 10.75 -8.79
CA THR A 491 -10.36 10.51 -8.01
C THR A 491 -11.30 9.60 -8.81
N TYR A 492 -11.92 8.65 -8.13
CA TYR A 492 -12.81 7.64 -8.70
C TYR A 492 -14.20 7.78 -8.06
N LYS A 493 -15.26 7.66 -8.87
CA LYS A 493 -16.63 7.49 -8.37
C LYS A 493 -16.85 6.01 -8.06
N VAL A 494 -17.03 5.68 -6.79
CA VAL A 494 -17.19 4.29 -6.35
C VAL A 494 -18.43 4.15 -5.49
N ALA A 495 -19.04 2.97 -5.52
CA ALA A 495 -20.09 2.63 -4.56
C ALA A 495 -19.48 2.68 -3.15
N TYR A 496 -20.17 3.31 -2.20
CA TYR A 496 -19.64 3.48 -0.86
C TYR A 496 -19.34 2.15 -0.16
N SER A 497 -20.07 1.09 -0.51
CA SER A 497 -19.81 -0.27 -0.04
C SER A 497 -18.38 -0.77 -0.33
N GLN A 498 -17.67 -0.14 -1.26
CA GLN A 498 -16.28 -0.42 -1.60
C GLN A 498 -15.26 0.39 -0.79
N ILE A 499 -15.70 1.43 -0.05
CA ILE A 499 -14.83 2.25 0.78
C ILE A 499 -14.31 1.45 1.98
N GLY A 500 -12.99 1.49 2.18
CA GLY A 500 -12.33 0.77 3.26
C GLY A 500 -12.31 -0.75 3.06
N VAL A 501 -12.73 -1.25 1.90
CA VAL A 501 -12.69 -2.68 1.56
C VAL A 501 -11.42 -2.94 0.75
N PRO A 502 -10.47 -3.73 1.29
CA PRO A 502 -9.24 -4.03 0.56
C PRO A 502 -9.53 -4.97 -0.60
N PHE A 503 -8.95 -4.69 -1.76
CA PHE A 503 -9.00 -5.54 -2.94
C PHE A 503 -7.60 -5.81 -3.46
N LYS A 504 -7.44 -6.93 -4.16
CA LYS A 504 -6.18 -7.27 -4.83
C LYS A 504 -6.13 -6.59 -6.18
N LEU A 505 -5.02 -5.92 -6.45
CA LEU A 505 -4.75 -5.42 -7.78
C LEU A 505 -4.53 -6.64 -8.69
N GLY A 506 -5.12 -6.66 -9.88
CA GLY A 506 -4.88 -7.66 -10.94
C GLY A 506 -5.37 -9.09 -10.70
N LYS A 507 -6.47 -9.29 -9.97
CA LYS A 507 -7.20 -10.57 -9.94
C LYS A 507 -8.43 -10.58 -10.84
#